data_AF-A0A934HJX8-F1
#
_entry.id   AF-A0A934HJX8-F1
#
_cell.length_a   1.000
_cell.length_b   1.000
_cell.length_c   1.000
_cell.angle_alpha   90.00
_cell.angle_beta   90.00
_cell.angle_gamma   90.00
#
_symmetry.space_group_name_H-M   'P 1'
#
loop_
_entity.id
_entity.type
_entity.pdbx_description
1 polymer ?
#
loop_
_entity_poly.entity_id
_entity_poly.type
_entity_poly.pdbx_seq_one_letter_code
_entity_poly.pdbx_strand_id
1 'polypeptide(L)'
;FSVKKLITLASIIEKETGAAGERPSISAVFQNRLKKRIRLQSDPTVIYGIKDFDGNLTKRHLQTPTPYNTYTNFGLPPGPIANPGKDSIRAALNPANEEYLYFVSMNNGAHYFSKSLREHNNAVNTYQRKRGRKGA
;
A
#
# COMPACT_ATOMS: atom_id res chain seq x y z
N PHE A 1 7.50 13.93 11.57
CA PHE A 1 6.04 13.74 11.43
C PHE A 1 5.34 14.24 12.68
N SER A 2 4.07 14.67 12.60
CA SER A 2 3.22 14.76 13.80
C SER A 2 2.77 13.36 14.21
N VAL A 3 2.40 13.16 15.49
CA VAL A 3 1.93 11.86 16.01
C VAL A 3 0.78 11.31 15.17
N LYS A 4 -0.20 12.17 14.82
CA LYS A 4 -1.33 11.79 13.98
C LYS A 4 -0.88 11.22 12.62
N LYS A 5 0.01 11.91 11.91
CA LYS A 5 0.52 11.44 10.61
C LYS A 5 1.29 10.13 10.72
N LEU A 6 2.06 9.96 11.80
CA LEU A 6 2.78 8.73 12.07
C LEU A 6 1.82 7.55 12.26
N ILE A 7 0.79 7.71 13.09
CA ILE A 7 -0.21 6.66 13.34
C ILE A 7 -1.03 6.37 12.09
N THR A 8 -1.37 7.39 11.29
CA THR A 8 -1.99 7.18 9.98
C THR A 8 -1.13 6.31 9.08
N LEU A 9 0.15 6.64 8.90
CA LEU A 9 1.07 5.84 8.09
C LEU A 9 1.20 4.42 8.64
N ALA A 10 1.37 4.26 9.94
CA ALA A 10 1.47 2.95 10.59
C ALA A 10 0.20 2.10 10.37
N SER A 11 -0.99 2.70 10.39
CA SER A 11 -2.25 1.99 10.15
C SER A 11 -2.38 1.48 8.70
N ILE A 12 -1.80 2.19 7.74
CA ILE A 12 -1.74 1.75 6.34
C ILE A 12 -0.77 0.58 6.21
N ILE A 13 0.43 0.70 6.79
CA ILE A 13 1.44 -0.38 6.80
C ILE A 13 0.87 -1.65 7.44
N GLU A 14 0.14 -1.53 8.56
CA GLU A 14 -0.50 -2.66 9.24
C GLU A 14 -1.41 -3.46 8.30
N LYS A 15 -2.18 -2.76 7.45
CA LYS A 15 -3.14 -3.40 6.54
C LYS A 15 -2.51 -3.97 5.27
N GLU A 16 -1.35 -3.48 4.88
CA GLU A 16 -0.62 -3.93 3.67
C GLU A 16 0.31 -5.11 3.93
N THR A 17 0.67 -5.34 5.19
CA THR A 17 1.70 -6.33 5.51
C THR A 17 1.16 -7.76 5.41
N GLY A 18 1.70 -8.54 4.47
CA GLY A 18 1.56 -9.99 4.42
C GLY A 18 2.64 -10.71 5.24
N ALA A 19 3.92 -10.41 4.97
CA ALA A 19 5.06 -10.99 5.67
C ALA A 19 5.70 -9.99 6.66
N ALA A 20 5.96 -10.43 7.89
CA ALA A 20 6.38 -9.53 8.97
C ALA A 20 7.68 -8.75 8.68
N GLY A 21 8.61 -9.34 7.93
CA GLY A 21 9.89 -8.72 7.56
C GLY A 21 9.79 -7.60 6.52
N GLU A 22 8.66 -7.44 5.83
CA GLU A 22 8.51 -6.49 4.73
C GLU A 22 8.07 -5.09 5.19
N ARG A 23 7.62 -4.94 6.45
CA ARG A 23 7.13 -3.67 7.00
C ARG A 23 8.09 -2.48 6.75
N PRO A 24 9.42 -2.61 6.96
CA PRO A 24 10.35 -1.50 6.71
C PRO A 24 10.40 -1.08 5.23
N SER A 25 10.34 -2.04 4.30
CA SER A 25 10.34 -1.77 2.85
C SER A 25 9.00 -1.18 2.37
N ILE A 26 7.86 -1.67 2.89
CA ILE A 26 6.54 -1.07 2.65
C ILE A 26 6.52 0.39 3.16
N SER A 27 7.04 0.63 4.36
CA SER A 27 7.21 1.97 4.92
C SER A 27 8.07 2.86 4.01
N ALA A 28 9.20 2.34 3.51
CA ALA A 28 10.06 3.05 2.58
C ALA A 28 9.29 3.47 1.31
N VAL A 29 8.52 2.56 0.70
CA VAL A 29 7.69 2.88 -0.48
C VAL A 29 6.73 4.03 -0.21
N PHE A 30 5.92 3.96 0.85
CA PHE A 30 4.96 5.02 1.16
C PHE A 30 5.64 6.34 1.46
N GLN A 31 6.71 6.35 2.24
CA GLN A 31 7.45 7.58 2.55
C GLN A 31 8.13 8.18 1.31
N ASN A 32 8.71 7.35 0.45
CA ASN A 32 9.31 7.81 -0.82
C ASN A 32 8.25 8.42 -1.74
N ARG A 33 7.06 7.80 -1.84
CA ARG A 33 5.93 8.36 -2.59
C ARG A 33 5.48 9.70 -2.01
N LEU A 34 5.33 9.81 -0.69
CA LEU A 34 4.99 11.08 -0.02
C LEU A 34 6.01 12.17 -0.34
N LYS A 35 7.31 11.87 -0.24
CA LYS A 35 8.41 12.80 -0.55
C LYS A 35 8.36 13.27 -2.01
N LYS A 36 8.06 12.36 -2.95
CA LYS A 36 7.97 12.65 -4.38
C LYS A 36 6.59 13.15 -4.84
N ARG A 37 5.65 13.39 -3.92
CA ARG A 37 4.25 13.76 -4.22
C ARG A 37 3.55 12.77 -5.17
N ILE A 38 3.87 11.50 -5.06
CA ILE A 38 3.18 10.41 -5.75
C ILE A 38 2.01 9.95 -4.85
N ARG A 39 0.85 9.67 -5.44
CA ARG A 39 -0.31 9.12 -4.71
C ARG A 39 0.02 7.76 -4.08
N LEU A 40 -0.49 7.48 -2.89
CA LEU A 40 -0.16 6.23 -2.18
C LEU A 40 -0.77 5.00 -2.83
N GLN A 41 -1.99 5.12 -3.39
CA GLN A 41 -2.68 4.05 -4.12
C GLN A 41 -2.75 2.75 -3.31
N SER A 42 -3.26 2.85 -2.09
CA SER A 42 -3.39 1.73 -1.15
C SER A 42 -4.86 1.29 -1.05
N ASP A 43 -5.13 0.02 -1.36
CA ASP A 43 -6.48 -0.55 -1.36
C ASP A 43 -7.18 -0.48 0.01
N PRO A 44 -6.52 -0.80 1.14
CA PRO A 44 -7.09 -0.63 2.47
C PRO A 44 -7.64 0.77 2.76
N THR A 45 -7.02 1.82 2.21
CA THR A 45 -7.51 3.19 2.39
C THR A 45 -8.82 3.46 1.66
N VAL A 46 -9.00 2.83 0.48
CA VAL A 46 -10.25 2.90 -0.27
C VAL A 46 -11.35 2.14 0.46
N ILE A 47 -11.03 0.91 0.91
CA ILE A 47 -11.95 0.04 1.65
C ILE A 47 -12.46 0.73 2.91
N TYR A 48 -11.57 1.37 3.68
CA TYR A 48 -11.97 2.10 4.89
C TYR A 48 -12.97 3.23 4.62
N GLY A 49 -12.92 3.85 3.44
CA GLY A 49 -13.85 4.89 3.02
C GLY A 49 -15.21 4.38 2.55
N ILE A 50 -15.42 3.05 2.47
CA ILE A 50 -16.66 2.42 2.01
C ILE A 50 -17.43 1.91 3.22
N LYS A 51 -18.69 2.33 3.37
CA LYS A 51 -19.52 2.01 4.53
C LYS A 51 -19.93 0.53 4.59
N ASP A 52 -20.35 -0.03 3.47
CA ASP A 52 -20.92 -1.38 3.37
C ASP A 52 -20.08 -2.23 2.40
N PHE A 53 -18.80 -2.38 2.70
CA PHE A 53 -17.89 -3.13 1.83
C PHE A 53 -18.20 -4.63 1.88
N ASP A 54 -18.57 -5.18 0.73
CA ASP A 54 -18.97 -6.58 0.53
C ASP A 54 -17.80 -7.54 0.30
N GLY A 55 -16.55 -7.04 0.37
CA GLY A 55 -15.34 -7.80 0.05
C GLY A 55 -14.88 -7.65 -1.40
N ASN A 56 -15.69 -7.05 -2.28
CA ASN A 56 -15.36 -6.91 -3.70
C ASN A 56 -14.92 -5.48 -4.05
N LEU A 57 -13.59 -5.27 -4.13
CA LEU A 57 -13.04 -3.98 -4.52
C LEU A 57 -13.10 -3.80 -6.04
N THR A 58 -14.01 -2.92 -6.50
CA THR A 58 -14.21 -2.66 -7.93
C THR A 58 -13.38 -1.49 -8.44
N LYS A 59 -13.19 -1.41 -9.75
CA LYS A 59 -12.58 -0.24 -10.42
C LYS A 59 -13.34 1.06 -10.10
N ARG A 60 -14.67 1.00 -9.96
CA ARG A 60 -15.49 2.15 -9.58
C ARG A 60 -15.08 2.68 -8.22
N HIS A 61 -14.87 1.81 -7.24
CA HIS A 61 -14.41 2.20 -5.90
C HIS A 61 -13.07 2.96 -5.96
N LEU A 62 -12.11 2.48 -6.75
CA LEU A 62 -10.80 3.12 -6.90
C LEU A 62 -10.91 4.52 -7.51
N GLN A 63 -11.89 4.76 -8.38
CA GLN A 63 -12.08 6.01 -9.10
C GLN A 63 -13.00 7.01 -8.39
N THR A 64 -13.88 6.55 -7.51
CA THR A 64 -14.79 7.41 -6.75
C THR A 64 -14.02 8.18 -5.67
N PRO A 65 -14.01 9.53 -5.70
CA PRO A 65 -13.35 10.32 -4.69
C PRO A 65 -14.01 10.16 -3.31
N THR A 66 -13.21 9.88 -2.30
CA THR A 66 -13.58 9.94 -0.87
C THR A 66 -12.41 10.55 -0.10
N PRO A 67 -12.59 11.09 1.12
CA PRO A 67 -11.48 11.65 1.89
C PRO A 67 -10.33 10.66 2.15
N TYR A 68 -10.63 9.35 2.18
CA TYR A 68 -9.64 8.30 2.45
C TYR A 68 -9.07 7.66 1.18
N ASN A 69 -9.68 7.88 0.01
CA ASN A 69 -9.22 7.25 -1.22
C ASN A 69 -7.87 7.83 -1.68
N THR A 70 -6.80 7.07 -1.47
CA THR A 70 -5.43 7.47 -1.88
C THR A 70 -5.12 7.20 -3.36
N TYR A 71 -6.07 6.72 -4.16
CA TYR A 71 -5.98 6.72 -5.62
C TYR A 71 -6.39 8.06 -6.23
N THR A 72 -7.27 8.80 -5.56
CA THR A 72 -7.75 10.10 -6.02
C THR A 72 -7.01 11.25 -5.34
N ASN A 73 -6.69 11.13 -4.04
CA ASN A 73 -6.02 12.16 -3.26
C ASN A 73 -4.49 11.96 -3.15
N PHE A 74 -3.77 13.07 -2.99
CA PHE A 74 -2.35 13.07 -2.65
C PHE A 74 -2.14 13.07 -1.14
N GLY A 75 -1.01 12.51 -0.68
CA GLY A 75 -0.63 12.52 0.72
C GLY A 75 -1.29 11.42 1.56
N LEU A 76 -1.25 11.61 2.87
CA LEU A 76 -1.91 10.72 3.84
C LEU A 76 -3.40 11.06 3.94
N PRO A 77 -4.27 10.07 4.22
CA PRO A 77 -5.68 10.33 4.51
C PRO A 77 -5.86 11.12 5.82
N PRO A 78 -7.08 11.63 6.11
CA PRO A 78 -7.36 12.48 7.27
C PRO A 78 -7.06 11.85 8.64
N GLY A 79 -7.01 10.51 8.72
CA GLY A 79 -6.83 9.75 9.95
C GLY A 79 -6.36 8.31 9.69
N PRO A 80 -6.06 7.54 10.74
CA PRO A 80 -5.71 6.13 10.61
C PRO A 80 -6.91 5.30 10.16
N ILE A 81 -6.63 4.18 9.49
CA ILE A 81 -7.63 3.25 8.95
C ILE A 81 -7.75 1.94 9.75
N ALA A 82 -6.91 1.79 10.78
CA ALA A 82 -6.82 0.62 11.65
C ALA A 82 -6.08 1.00 12.94
N ASN A 83 -6.06 0.08 13.92
CA ASN A 83 -5.22 0.18 15.11
C ASN A 83 -3.87 -0.48 14.81
N PRO A 84 -2.77 0.28 14.58
CA PRO A 84 -1.49 -0.31 14.23
C PRO A 84 -0.80 -0.95 15.44
N GLY A 85 -0.17 -2.09 15.22
CA GLY A 85 0.70 -2.73 16.21
C GLY A 85 2.04 -2.02 16.36
N LYS A 86 2.78 -2.43 17.39
CA LYS A 86 4.12 -1.89 17.72
C LYS A 86 5.09 -1.95 16.54
N ASP A 87 5.08 -3.04 15.77
CA ASP A 87 6.00 -3.22 14.66
C ASP A 87 5.69 -2.32 13.46
N SER A 88 4.40 -2.07 13.19
CA SER A 88 3.99 -1.13 12.14
C SER A 88 4.32 0.32 12.52
N ILE A 89 4.19 0.68 13.80
CA ILE A 89 4.65 1.98 14.32
C ILE A 89 6.18 2.09 14.20
N ARG A 90 6.92 1.04 14.58
CA ARG A 90 8.39 1.02 14.48
C ARG A 90 8.86 1.15 13.03
N ALA A 91 8.20 0.46 12.09
CA ALA A 91 8.50 0.57 10.67
C ALA A 91 8.16 1.95 10.10
N ALA A 92 7.07 2.57 10.54
CA ALA A 92 6.73 3.94 10.16
C ALA A 92 7.80 4.96 10.63
N LEU A 93 8.40 4.73 11.80
CA LEU A 93 9.52 5.54 12.31
C LEU A 93 10.85 5.25 11.61
N ASN A 94 11.13 3.97 11.37
CA ASN A 94 12.41 3.47 10.85
C ASN A 94 12.16 2.69 9.54
N PRO A 95 11.89 3.37 8.41
CA PRO A 95 11.77 2.70 7.12
C PRO A 95 13.12 2.10 6.71
N ALA A 96 13.09 1.10 5.83
CA ALA A 96 14.29 0.63 5.17
C ALA A 96 14.94 1.76 4.35
N ASN A 97 16.26 1.77 4.27
CA ASN A 97 17.00 2.73 3.44
C ASN A 97 17.01 2.27 1.97
N GLU A 98 15.83 2.31 1.35
CA GLU A 98 15.59 1.81 0.01
C GLU A 98 14.83 2.85 -0.81
N GLU A 99 15.08 2.90 -2.11
CA GLU A 99 14.45 3.86 -3.03
C GLU A 99 13.22 3.30 -3.74
N TYR A 100 12.63 2.23 -3.20
CA TYR A 100 11.48 1.59 -3.81
C TYR A 100 10.28 2.56 -3.87
N LEU A 101 9.52 2.44 -4.96
CA LEU A 101 8.31 3.22 -5.22
C LEU A 101 7.10 2.35 -5.48
N TYR A 102 7.29 1.05 -5.69
CA TYR A 102 6.23 0.12 -6.01
C TYR A 102 6.49 -1.21 -5.32
N PHE A 103 5.42 -1.93 -5.03
CA PHE A 103 5.48 -3.32 -4.65
C PHE A 103 4.28 -4.06 -5.26
N VAL A 104 4.43 -5.36 -5.47
CA VAL A 104 3.35 -6.23 -5.96
C VAL A 104 3.45 -7.59 -5.28
N SER A 105 2.31 -8.16 -4.90
CA SER A 105 2.27 -9.50 -4.30
C SER A 105 2.83 -10.55 -5.27
N MET A 106 3.68 -11.44 -4.72
CA MET A 106 4.21 -12.62 -5.41
C MET A 106 3.30 -13.85 -5.27
N ASN A 107 2.12 -13.71 -4.66
CA ASN A 107 1.14 -14.79 -4.42
C ASN A 107 1.65 -15.97 -3.56
N ASN A 108 2.73 -15.74 -2.80
CA ASN A 108 3.31 -16.70 -1.85
C ASN A 108 3.40 -16.11 -0.43
N GLY A 109 2.69 -15.00 -0.17
CA GLY A 109 2.73 -14.26 1.09
C GLY A 109 3.77 -13.14 1.16
N ALA A 110 4.61 -12.98 0.13
CA ALA A 110 5.63 -11.93 0.04
C ALA A 110 5.37 -10.98 -1.15
N HIS A 111 6.12 -9.88 -1.18
CA HIS A 111 6.05 -8.84 -2.20
C HIS A 111 7.37 -8.67 -2.97
N TYR A 112 7.25 -8.38 -4.26
CA TYR A 112 8.36 -7.90 -5.08
C TYR A 112 8.36 -6.38 -5.07
N PHE A 113 9.49 -5.77 -4.70
CA PHE A 113 9.66 -4.33 -4.64
C PHE A 113 10.37 -3.80 -5.89
N SER A 114 10.02 -2.61 -6.33
CA SER A 114 10.55 -2.01 -7.57
C SER A 114 10.78 -0.52 -7.44
N LYS A 115 11.82 -0.02 -8.11
CA LYS A 115 12.18 1.40 -8.12
C LYS A 115 11.49 2.16 -9.26
N SER A 116 11.10 1.47 -10.32
CA SER A 116 10.50 2.09 -11.52
C SER A 116 9.17 1.45 -11.91
N LEU A 117 8.34 2.22 -12.63
CA LEU A 117 7.06 1.73 -13.16
C LEU A 117 7.27 0.61 -14.19
N ARG A 118 8.34 0.67 -15.00
CA ARG A 118 8.67 -0.37 -15.99
C ARG A 118 8.94 -1.71 -15.29
N GLU A 119 9.79 -1.69 -14.26
CA GLU A 119 10.11 -2.86 -13.45
C GLU A 119 8.86 -3.40 -12.75
N HIS A 120 8.05 -2.52 -12.14
CA HIS A 120 6.80 -2.90 -11.51
C HIS A 120 5.84 -3.60 -12.49
N ASN A 121 5.66 -3.06 -13.70
CA ASN A 121 4.79 -3.66 -14.71
C ASN A 121 5.29 -5.04 -15.16
N ASN A 122 6.62 -5.23 -15.26
CA ASN A 122 7.21 -6.54 -15.54
C ASN A 122 6.96 -7.54 -14.39
N ALA A 123 7.06 -7.09 -13.14
CA ALA A 123 6.74 -7.89 -11.97
C ALA A 123 5.25 -8.27 -11.93
N VAL A 124 4.33 -7.32 -12.19
CA VAL A 124 2.88 -7.58 -12.32
C VAL A 124 2.61 -8.65 -13.39
N ASN A 125 3.23 -8.54 -14.56
CA ASN A 125 3.09 -9.55 -15.61
C ASN A 125 3.58 -10.92 -15.17
N THR A 126 4.65 -10.96 -14.37
CA THR A 126 5.28 -12.20 -13.91
C THR A 126 4.48 -12.89 -12.81
N TYR A 127 4.07 -12.16 -11.78
CA TYR A 127 3.47 -12.72 -10.57
C TYR A 127 1.94 -12.80 -10.64
N GLN A 128 1.27 -11.86 -11.32
CA GLN A 128 -0.19 -11.78 -11.37
C GLN A 128 -0.80 -12.36 -12.65
N ARG A 129 -0.23 -12.06 -13.83
CA ARG A 129 -0.88 -12.42 -15.11
C ARG A 129 -0.58 -13.84 -15.62
N LYS A 130 0.56 -14.44 -15.25
CA LYS A 130 0.96 -15.77 -15.76
C LYS A 130 0.12 -16.96 -15.25
N ARG A 131 -0.76 -16.79 -14.25
CA ARG A 131 -1.68 -17.86 -13.78
C ARG A 131 -3.04 -17.89 -14.48
N GLY A 132 -3.42 -16.87 -15.26
CA GLY A 132 -4.65 -16.92 -16.08
C GLY A 132 -4.65 -17.98 -17.20
N ARG A 133 -3.58 -18.77 -17.34
CA ARG A 133 -3.41 -19.83 -18.34
C ARG A 133 -3.37 -21.25 -17.76
N LYS A 134 -3.61 -21.46 -16.45
CA LYS A 134 -3.72 -22.80 -15.83
C LYS A 134 -5.15 -23.12 -15.39
N GLY A 135 -6.10 -22.90 -16.29
CA GLY A 135 -7.53 -23.19 -16.11
C GLY A 135 -8.28 -23.22 -17.44
N ALA A 136 -7.64 -23.77 -18.48
CA ALA A 136 -8.28 -24.18 -19.72
C ALA A 136 -8.25 -25.71 -19.79
#